data_AF-A0AAJ1T1N8-F1
#
_entry.id   AF-A0AAJ1T1N8-F1
#
_cell.length_a   1.000
_cell.length_b   1.000
_cell.length_c   1.000
_cell.angle_alpha   90.00
_cell.angle_beta   90.00
_cell.angle_gamma   90.00
#
_symmetry.space_group_name_H-M   'P 1'
#
loop_
_entity.id
_entity.type
_entity.pdbx_description
1 polymer ?
#
loop_
_entity_poly.entity_id
_entity_poly.type
_entity_poly.pdbx_seq_one_letter_code
_entity_poly.pdbx_strand_id
1 'polypeptide(L)'
;MVELVDTITLTLEKMNVDTELVEPKSWEQLKKIESVLSEAFKVQEELKNAIKDTRPSVNKTATKSNIARQTFYNNNLLKQYTEFRISEYNNSDPIKKNEKLLERIAELENKIKLMSERDVSLELMRRKITLLENNLKSIKKENKELHEKYNNLKYKNKNGNNDLSPNNSKVTIFPNLK
;
A
#
# COMPACT_ATOMS: atom_id res chain seq x y z
N MET A 1 17.79 3.58 41.99
CA MET A 1 18.90 2.60 41.79
C MET A 1 18.45 1.40 40.96
N VAL A 2 17.24 0.88 41.18
CA VAL A 2 16.63 -0.22 40.38
C VAL A 2 16.44 0.18 38.91
N GLU A 3 15.91 1.38 38.63
CA GLU A 3 15.68 1.88 37.26
C GLU A 3 16.96 1.98 36.39
N LEU A 4 18.10 2.31 36.99
CA LEU A 4 19.38 2.48 36.29
C LEU A 4 19.95 1.13 35.84
N VAL A 5 19.86 0.11 36.71
CA VAL A 5 20.34 -1.23 36.39
C VAL A 5 19.46 -1.83 35.30
N ASP A 6 18.14 -1.76 35.44
CA ASP A 6 17.21 -2.28 34.44
C ASP A 6 17.41 -1.64 33.06
N THR A 7 17.67 -0.33 33.01
CA THR A 7 17.95 0.39 31.77
C THR A 7 19.25 -0.07 31.11
N ILE A 8 20.30 -0.32 31.89
CA ILE A 8 21.57 -0.85 31.38
C ILE A 8 21.35 -2.27 30.84
N THR A 9 20.66 -3.15 31.58
CA THR A 9 20.39 -4.53 31.17
C THR A 9 19.63 -4.57 29.84
N LEU A 10 18.53 -3.81 29.72
CA LEU A 10 17.75 -3.72 28.48
C LEU A 10 18.57 -3.16 27.30
N THR A 11 19.51 -2.25 27.58
CA THR A 11 20.36 -1.66 26.54
C THR A 11 21.41 -2.67 26.06
N LEU A 12 22.02 -3.42 26.98
CA LEU A 12 22.97 -4.48 26.65
C LEU A 12 22.31 -5.61 25.87
N GLU A 13 21.09 -6.01 26.24
CA GLU A 13 20.30 -6.99 25.49
C GLU A 13 20.03 -6.54 24.05
N LYS A 14 19.65 -5.26 23.85
CA LYS A 14 19.47 -4.68 22.50
C LYS A 14 20.77 -4.65 21.69
N MET A 15 21.91 -4.61 22.35
CA MET A 15 23.24 -4.69 21.73
C MET A 15 23.70 -6.14 21.50
N ASN A 16 22.88 -7.15 21.85
CA ASN A 16 23.23 -8.56 21.86
C ASN A 16 24.46 -8.88 22.72
N VAL A 17 24.60 -8.22 23.87
CA VAL A 17 25.65 -8.49 24.85
C VAL A 17 25.07 -9.28 26.02
N ASP A 18 25.70 -10.40 26.35
CA ASP A 18 25.33 -11.19 27.52
C ASP A 18 25.73 -10.46 28.80
N THR A 19 24.72 -10.16 29.62
CA THR A 19 24.86 -9.36 30.83
C THR A 19 25.62 -10.08 31.95
N GLU A 20 25.63 -11.42 31.93
CA GLU A 20 26.35 -12.25 32.89
C GLU A 20 27.87 -12.26 32.63
N LEU A 21 28.29 -11.96 31.40
CA LEU A 21 29.69 -11.93 30.98
C LEU A 21 30.36 -10.56 31.19
N VAL A 22 29.61 -9.55 31.63
CA VAL A 22 30.15 -8.20 31.85
C VAL A 22 30.89 -8.15 33.19
N GLU A 23 32.17 -7.78 33.15
CA GLU A 23 32.98 -7.66 34.36
C GLU A 23 32.41 -6.65 35.36
N PRO A 24 32.55 -6.88 36.69
CA PRO A 24 32.03 -5.97 37.72
C PRO A 24 32.52 -4.52 37.58
N LYS A 25 33.77 -4.34 37.15
CA LYS A 25 34.37 -3.01 36.92
C LYS A 25 33.69 -2.27 35.76
N SER A 26 33.37 -3.00 34.68
CA SER A 26 32.62 -2.48 33.54
C SER A 26 31.19 -2.11 33.94
N TRP A 27 30.56 -2.90 34.81
CA TRP A 27 29.25 -2.58 35.38
C TRP A 27 29.23 -1.27 36.18
N GLU A 28 30.26 -1.01 36.99
CA GLU A 28 30.38 0.27 37.70
C GLU A 28 30.56 1.46 36.76
N GLN A 29 31.33 1.27 35.67
CA GLN A 29 31.51 2.29 34.64
C GLN A 29 30.21 2.55 33.88
N LEU A 30 29.49 1.50 33.50
CA LEU A 30 28.18 1.60 32.84
C LEU A 30 27.17 2.34 33.70
N LYS A 31 27.14 2.10 35.02
CA LYS A 31 26.29 2.85 35.96
C LYS A 31 26.60 4.34 35.96
N LYS A 32 27.88 4.72 35.91
CA LYS A 32 28.29 6.14 35.85
C LYS A 32 27.89 6.77 34.52
N ILE A 33 28.13 6.06 33.42
CA ILE A 33 27.76 6.53 32.07
C ILE A 33 26.25 6.72 31.98
N GLU A 34 25.48 5.71 32.35
CA GLU A 34 24.03 5.74 32.27
C GLU A 34 23.44 6.83 33.17
N SER A 35 24.01 7.07 34.36
CA SER A 35 23.56 8.16 35.21
C SER A 35 23.67 9.53 34.53
N VAL A 36 24.77 9.78 33.82
CA VAL A 36 24.98 11.05 33.10
C VAL A 36 24.06 11.14 31.88
N LEU A 37 23.90 10.04 31.14
CA LEU A 37 23.02 10.00 29.97
C LEU A 37 21.55 10.18 30.36
N SER A 38 21.08 9.46 31.37
CA SER A 38 19.73 9.57 31.90
C SER A 38 19.41 10.99 32.37
N GLU A 39 20.33 11.66 33.06
CA GLU A 39 20.16 13.07 33.45
C GLU A 39 20.06 13.99 32.22
N ALA A 40 20.96 13.82 31.24
CA ALA A 40 20.94 14.61 30.01
C ALA A 40 19.63 14.41 29.22
N PHE A 41 19.14 13.17 29.11
CA PHE A 41 17.88 12.86 28.45
C PHE A 41 16.68 13.46 29.18
N LYS A 42 16.69 13.46 30.52
CA LYS A 42 15.63 14.10 31.32
C LYS A 42 15.58 15.60 31.06
N VAL A 43 16.72 16.29 31.12
CA VAL A 43 16.81 17.73 30.82
C VAL A 43 16.33 18.02 29.40
N GLN A 44 16.71 17.18 28.43
CA GLN A 44 16.26 17.34 27.05
C GLN A 44 14.74 17.21 26.92
N GLU A 45 14.12 16.24 27.60
CA GLU A 45 12.67 16.06 27.54
C GLU A 45 11.92 17.21 28.23
N GLU A 46 12.45 17.72 29.36
CA GLU A 46 11.93 18.92 30.02
C GLU A 46 11.98 20.14 29.10
N LEU A 47 13.11 20.38 28.43
CA LEU A 47 13.25 21.49 27.47
C LEU A 47 12.31 21.35 26.27
N LYS A 48 12.17 20.13 25.73
CA LYS A 48 11.25 19.84 24.63
C LYS A 48 9.80 20.12 25.03
N ASN A 49 9.40 19.76 26.24
CA ASN A 49 8.07 20.07 26.75
C ASN A 49 7.90 21.58 26.98
N ALA A 50 8.89 22.27 27.54
CA ALA A 50 8.87 23.72 27.69
C ALA A 50 8.77 24.45 26.33
N ILE A 51 9.44 23.97 25.29
CA ILE A 51 9.33 24.52 23.93
C ILE A 51 7.91 24.34 23.38
N LYS A 52 7.30 23.16 23.57
CA LYS A 52 5.90 22.91 23.18
C LYS A 52 4.94 23.85 23.94
N ASP A 53 5.15 24.04 25.23
CA ASP A 53 4.32 24.87 26.10
C ASP A 53 4.51 26.38 25.88
N THR A 54 5.64 26.79 25.31
CA THR A 54 5.89 28.20 24.96
C THR A 54 5.47 28.54 23.53
N ARG A 55 5.13 27.54 22.70
CA ARG A 55 4.68 27.73 21.32
C ARG A 55 3.52 28.73 21.21
N PRO A 56 3.62 29.76 20.35
CA PRO A 56 2.61 30.80 20.23
C PRO A 56 1.31 30.24 19.64
N SER A 57 0.19 30.70 20.19
CA SER A 57 -1.17 30.39 19.73
C SER A 57 -2.09 31.55 20.06
N VAL A 58 -3.20 31.71 19.32
CA VAL A 58 -4.18 32.79 19.58
C VAL A 58 -4.65 32.78 21.04
N ASN A 59 -4.85 31.59 21.63
CA ASN A 59 -5.27 31.45 23.03
C ASN A 59 -4.20 31.98 23.99
N LYS A 60 -2.93 31.57 23.80
CA LYS A 60 -1.84 32.02 24.67
C LYS A 60 -1.59 33.51 24.49
N THR A 61 -1.67 34.03 23.27
CA THR A 61 -1.55 35.47 22.99
C THR A 61 -2.64 36.24 23.72
N ALA A 62 -3.91 35.85 23.58
CA ALA A 62 -5.03 36.49 24.26
C ALA A 62 -4.89 36.49 25.78
N THR A 63 -4.50 35.34 26.35
CA THR A 63 -4.30 35.19 27.79
C THR A 63 -3.14 36.07 28.30
N LYS A 64 -1.99 36.03 27.63
CA LYS A 64 -0.79 36.80 28.04
C LYS A 64 -0.90 38.29 27.78
N SER A 65 -1.68 38.70 26.77
CA SER A 65 -1.89 40.11 26.46
C SER A 65 -3.07 40.73 27.24
N ASN A 66 -3.79 39.93 28.04
CA ASN A 66 -5.04 40.34 28.71
C ASN A 66 -6.10 40.91 27.75
N ILE A 67 -6.12 40.44 26.50
CA ILE A 67 -7.14 40.81 25.51
C ILE A 67 -8.10 39.64 25.37
N ALA A 68 -9.40 39.88 25.54
CA ALA A 68 -10.40 38.83 25.39
C ALA A 68 -10.30 38.18 24.01
N ARG A 69 -10.37 36.84 23.97
CA ARG A 69 -10.25 36.07 22.71
C ARG A 69 -11.27 36.52 21.66
N GLN A 70 -12.47 36.88 22.10
CA GLN A 70 -13.53 37.40 21.22
C GLN A 70 -13.10 38.69 20.51
N THR A 71 -12.31 39.55 21.15
CA THR A 71 -11.78 40.79 20.57
C THR A 71 -10.85 40.50 19.39
N PHE A 72 -10.05 39.43 19.45
CA PHE A 72 -9.24 39.01 18.30
C PHE A 72 -10.12 38.55 17.13
N TYR A 73 -11.21 37.82 17.39
CA TYR A 73 -12.08 37.34 16.32
C TYR A 73 -12.96 38.43 15.71
N ASN A 74 -13.40 39.39 16.53
CA ASN A 74 -14.26 40.49 16.09
C ASN A 74 -13.47 41.62 15.40
N ASN A 75 -12.17 41.76 15.69
CA ASN A 75 -11.31 42.76 15.08
C ASN A 75 -10.43 42.12 13.99
N ASN A 76 -10.75 42.41 12.73
CA ASN A 76 -10.04 41.83 11.59
C ASN A 76 -8.53 42.12 11.58
N LEU A 77 -8.11 43.33 12.00
CA LEU A 77 -6.68 43.68 12.06
C LEU A 77 -5.95 42.83 13.11
N LEU A 78 -6.51 42.70 14.32
CA LEU A 78 -5.91 41.90 15.39
C LEU A 78 -5.85 40.41 15.01
N LYS A 79 -6.89 39.89 14.36
CA LYS A 79 -6.92 38.53 13.82
C LYS A 79 -5.77 38.32 12.84
N GLN A 80 -5.74 39.12 11.78
CA GLN A 80 -4.76 38.97 10.69
C GLN A 80 -3.33 39.14 11.19
N TYR A 81 -3.08 40.14 12.04
CA TYR A 81 -1.75 40.37 12.62
C TYR A 81 -1.28 39.16 13.44
N THR A 82 -2.14 38.65 14.31
CA THR A 82 -1.79 37.52 15.19
C THR A 82 -1.57 36.24 14.38
N GLU A 83 -2.45 35.94 13.42
CA GLU A 83 -2.32 34.78 12.53
C GLU A 83 -1.06 34.86 11.67
N PHE A 84 -0.75 36.05 11.12
CA PHE A 84 0.44 36.28 10.33
C PHE A 84 1.72 36.03 11.14
N ARG A 85 1.84 36.62 12.33
CA ARG A 85 3.03 36.44 13.19
C ARG A 85 3.19 35.00 13.68
N ILE A 86 2.09 34.31 13.99
CA ILE A 86 2.12 32.88 14.33
C ILE A 86 2.57 32.05 13.12
N SER A 87 2.12 32.39 11.92
CA SER A 87 2.54 31.72 10.68
C SER A 87 4.03 31.90 10.41
N GLU A 88 4.55 33.13 10.52
CA GLU A 88 5.99 33.41 10.38
C GLU A 88 6.83 32.60 11.36
N TYR A 89 6.43 32.57 12.64
CA TYR A 89 7.10 31.74 13.65
C TYR A 89 7.06 30.25 13.29
N ASN A 90 5.91 29.73 12.87
CA ASN A 90 5.76 28.32 12.53
C ASN A 90 6.55 27.92 11.27
N ASN A 91 6.86 28.87 10.39
CA ASN A 91 7.68 28.62 9.21
C ASN A 91 9.18 28.59 9.52
N SER A 92 9.62 29.32 10.55
CA SER A 92 11.00 29.29 11.04
C SER A 92 11.27 28.22 12.10
N ASP A 93 10.24 27.74 12.79
CA ASP A 93 10.34 26.68 13.80
C ASP A 93 10.80 25.34 13.19
N PRO A 94 12.01 24.84 13.54
CA PRO A 94 12.51 23.57 13.05
C PRO A 94 11.62 22.39 13.42
N ILE A 95 10.96 22.42 14.57
CA ILE A 95 10.10 21.32 15.04
C ILE A 95 8.90 21.20 14.11
N LYS A 96 8.20 22.30 13.83
CA LYS A 96 7.06 22.26 12.91
C LYS A 96 7.45 21.96 11.47
N LYS A 97 8.61 22.44 11.04
CA LYS A 97 9.14 22.10 9.72
C LYS A 97 9.35 20.59 9.62
N ASN A 98 9.89 19.97 10.66
CA ASN A 98 10.08 18.53 10.71
C ASN A 98 8.76 17.76 10.74
N GLU A 99 7.77 18.21 11.53
CA GLU A 99 6.41 17.64 11.52
C GLU A 99 5.81 17.62 10.11
N LYS A 100 5.84 18.77 9.40
CA LYS A 100 5.33 18.89 8.03
C LYS A 100 6.08 17.96 7.06
N LEU A 101 7.39 17.81 7.23
CA LEU A 101 8.18 16.91 6.39
C LEU A 101 7.82 15.45 6.64
N LEU A 102 7.62 15.04 7.90
CA LEU A 102 7.19 13.69 8.25
C LEU A 102 5.79 13.37 7.68
N GLU A 103 4.85 14.31 7.81
CA GLU A 103 3.52 14.20 7.17
C GLU A 103 3.67 14.02 5.66
N ARG A 104 4.53 14.82 5.03
CA ARG A 104 4.78 14.74 3.59
C ARG A 104 5.43 13.41 3.16
N ILE A 105 6.34 12.87 3.97
CA ILE A 105 6.94 11.57 3.73
C ILE A 105 5.85 10.49 3.76
N ALA A 106 5.00 10.48 4.79
CA ALA A 106 3.92 9.51 4.91
C ALA A 106 2.93 9.59 3.72
N GLU A 107 2.59 10.79 3.27
CA GLU A 107 1.77 10.98 2.07
C GLU A 107 2.41 10.39 0.81
N LEU A 108 3.71 10.64 0.61
CA LEU A 108 4.46 10.17 -0.54
C LEU A 108 4.63 8.64 -0.52
N GLU A 109 4.92 8.07 0.65
CA GLU A 109 4.99 6.62 0.84
C GLU A 109 3.66 5.95 0.48
N ASN A 110 2.54 6.51 0.95
CA ASN A 110 1.22 6.00 0.59
C ASN A 110 0.95 6.09 -0.93
N LYS A 111 1.36 7.18 -1.56
CA LYS A 111 1.23 7.35 -3.01
C LYS A 111 2.05 6.31 -3.78
N ILE A 112 3.29 6.06 -3.36
CA ILE A 112 4.16 5.04 -3.96
C ILE A 112 3.53 3.65 -3.81
N LYS A 113 2.99 3.33 -2.63
CA LYS A 113 2.29 2.07 -2.37
C LYS A 113 1.12 1.86 -3.34
N LEU A 114 0.24 2.85 -3.48
CA LEU A 114 -0.89 2.78 -4.41
C LEU A 114 -0.44 2.64 -5.88
N MET A 115 0.65 3.30 -6.26
CA MET A 115 1.22 3.15 -7.60
C MET A 115 1.75 1.73 -7.82
N SER A 116 2.45 1.16 -6.85
CA SER A 116 2.96 -0.22 -6.91
C SER A 116 1.82 -1.24 -7.04
N GLU A 117 0.76 -1.10 -6.23
CA GLU A 117 -0.43 -1.98 -6.29
C GLU A 117 -1.13 -1.90 -7.65
N ARG A 118 -1.25 -0.68 -8.21
CA ARG A 118 -1.80 -0.47 -9.54
C ARG A 118 -0.94 -1.15 -10.62
N ASP A 119 0.38 -1.00 -10.56
CA ASP A 119 1.27 -1.53 -11.59
C ASP A 119 1.26 -3.07 -11.58
N VAL A 120 1.22 -3.70 -10.39
CA VAL A 120 0.99 -5.15 -10.26
C VAL A 120 -0.34 -5.57 -10.89
N SER A 121 -1.41 -4.82 -10.64
CA SER A 121 -2.73 -5.12 -11.18
C SER A 121 -2.75 -5.02 -12.72
N LEU A 122 -2.07 -4.03 -13.29
CA LEU A 122 -1.94 -3.87 -14.74
C LEU A 122 -1.18 -5.03 -15.37
N GLU A 123 -0.10 -5.50 -14.76
CA GLU A 123 0.63 -6.67 -15.24
C GLU A 123 -0.21 -7.96 -15.20
N LEU A 124 -0.98 -8.17 -14.13
CA LEU A 124 -1.92 -9.29 -14.05
C LEU A 124 -3.00 -9.22 -15.16
N MET A 125 -3.52 -8.02 -15.44
CA MET A 125 -4.48 -7.81 -16.54
C MET A 125 -3.85 -8.09 -17.90
N ARG A 126 -2.63 -7.60 -18.16
CA ARG A 126 -1.89 -7.87 -19.41
C ARG A 126 -1.71 -9.37 -19.63
N ARG A 127 -1.27 -10.10 -18.61
CA ARG A 127 -1.13 -11.55 -18.67
C ARG A 127 -2.46 -12.25 -18.96
N LYS A 128 -3.56 -11.80 -18.35
CA LYS A 128 -4.89 -12.34 -18.60
C LYS A 128 -5.36 -12.09 -20.03
N ILE A 129 -5.09 -10.91 -20.59
CA ILE A 129 -5.39 -10.59 -21.99
C ILE A 129 -4.65 -11.55 -22.92
N THR A 130 -3.33 -11.71 -22.74
CA THR A 130 -2.54 -12.63 -23.57
C THR A 130 -3.05 -14.07 -23.51
N LEU A 131 -3.43 -14.54 -22.32
CA LEU A 131 -4.00 -15.88 -22.16
C LEU A 131 -5.34 -16.04 -22.88
N LEU A 132 -6.23 -15.04 -22.76
CA LEU A 132 -7.52 -15.04 -23.45
C LEU A 132 -7.35 -14.98 -24.99
N GLU A 133 -6.41 -14.19 -25.48
CA GLU A 133 -6.09 -14.11 -26.92
C GLU A 133 -5.59 -15.45 -27.46
N ASN A 134 -4.70 -16.13 -26.73
CA ASN A 134 -4.22 -17.46 -27.09
C ASN A 134 -5.34 -18.50 -27.10
N ASN A 135 -6.20 -18.50 -26.08
CA ASN A 135 -7.35 -19.40 -26.02
C ASN A 135 -8.31 -19.16 -27.19
N LEU A 136 -8.59 -17.89 -27.51
CA LEU A 136 -9.45 -17.51 -28.63
C LEU A 136 -8.86 -17.98 -29.97
N LYS A 137 -7.53 -17.90 -30.12
CA LYS A 137 -6.82 -18.42 -31.29
C LYS A 137 -6.93 -19.95 -31.40
N SER A 138 -6.78 -20.70 -30.30
CA SER A 138 -6.98 -22.16 -30.28
C SER A 138 -8.40 -22.54 -30.67
N ILE A 139 -9.40 -21.94 -30.02
CA ILE A 139 -10.83 -22.22 -30.29
C ILE A 139 -11.19 -21.87 -31.74
N LYS A 140 -10.68 -20.77 -32.30
CA LYS A 140 -10.88 -20.45 -33.72
C LYS A 140 -10.27 -21.50 -34.65
N LYS A 141 -9.10 -22.04 -34.31
CA LYS A 141 -8.47 -23.10 -35.09
C LYS A 141 -9.28 -24.39 -35.02
N GLU A 142 -9.66 -24.81 -33.82
CA GLU A 142 -10.50 -25.99 -33.59
C GLU A 142 -11.84 -25.88 -34.32
N ASN A 143 -12.50 -24.72 -34.26
CA ASN A 143 -13.74 -24.48 -35.01
C ASN A 143 -13.54 -24.62 -36.52
N LYS A 144 -12.45 -24.11 -37.08
CA LYS A 144 -12.14 -24.29 -38.51
C LYS A 144 -11.97 -25.76 -38.85
N GLU A 145 -11.17 -26.48 -38.09
CA GLU A 145 -10.94 -27.92 -38.29
C GLU A 145 -12.24 -28.74 -38.17
N LEU A 146 -13.09 -28.42 -37.18
CA LEU A 146 -14.43 -29.01 -37.03
C LEU A 146 -15.33 -28.69 -38.21
N HIS A 147 -15.31 -27.46 -38.71
CA HIS A 147 -16.14 -27.04 -39.83
C HIS A 147 -15.71 -27.72 -41.14
N GLU A 148 -14.40 -27.86 -41.37
CA GLU A 148 -13.84 -28.63 -42.48
C GLU A 148 -14.22 -30.12 -42.39
N LYS A 149 -14.06 -30.74 -41.21
CA LYS A 149 -14.50 -32.12 -40.96
C LYS A 149 -16.00 -32.31 -41.22
N TYR A 150 -16.83 -31.39 -40.72
CA TYR A 150 -18.28 -31.41 -40.92
C TYR A 150 -18.63 -31.32 -42.41
N ASN A 151 -18.02 -30.38 -43.14
CA ASN A 151 -18.27 -30.22 -44.57
C ASN A 151 -17.83 -31.47 -45.35
N ASN A 152 -16.66 -32.02 -45.05
CA ASN A 152 -16.17 -33.26 -45.67
C ASN A 152 -17.12 -34.45 -45.43
N LEU A 153 -17.63 -34.61 -44.20
CA LEU A 153 -18.63 -35.64 -43.88
C LEU A 153 -19.95 -35.41 -44.62
N LYS A 154 -20.40 -34.15 -44.70
CA LYS A 154 -21.61 -33.76 -45.44
C LYS A 154 -21.48 -34.06 -46.94
N TYR A 155 -20.33 -33.77 -47.55
CA TYR A 155 -20.05 -34.11 -48.94
C TYR A 155 -20.01 -35.63 -49.17
N LYS A 156 -19.36 -36.39 -48.29
CA LYS A 156 -19.34 -37.87 -48.36
C LYS A 156 -20.74 -38.48 -48.28
N ASN A 157 -21.59 -37.99 -47.37
CA ASN A 157 -22.99 -38.45 -47.27
C ASN A 157 -23.82 -38.12 -48.51
N LYS A 158 -23.58 -36.98 -49.18
CA LYS A 158 -24.26 -36.65 -50.44
C LYS A 158 -23.83 -37.56 -51.58
N ASN A 159 -22.54 -37.89 -51.67
CA ASN A 159 -22.02 -38.73 -52.76
C ASN A 159 -22.33 -40.21 -52.56
N GLY A 160 -22.34 -40.72 -51.32
CA GLY A 160 -22.70 -42.11 -51.01
C GLY A 160 -24.17 -42.47 -51.28
N ASN A 161 -25.06 -41.49 -51.41
CA ASN A 161 -26.47 -41.69 -51.77
C ASN A 161 -26.71 -41.77 -53.28
N ASN A 162 -25.75 -41.41 -54.14
CA ASN A 162 -25.89 -41.48 -55.60
C ASN A 162 -25.55 -42.86 -56.19
N ASP A 163 -24.90 -43.75 -55.42
CA ASP A 163 -24.55 -45.11 -55.85
C ASP A 163 -25.64 -46.15 -55.52
N LEU A 164 -26.74 -45.75 -54.90
CA LEU A 164 -27.92 -46.59 -54.68
C LEU A 164 -28.97 -46.34 -55.79
N SER A 165 -28.61 -46.67 -57.03
CA SER A 165 -29.60 -46.86 -58.09
C SER A 165 -30.42 -48.12 -57.79
N PRO A 166 -31.77 -48.08 -57.78
CA PRO A 166 -32.56 -49.28 -57.55
C PRO A 166 -32.35 -50.23 -58.74
N ASN A 167 -31.68 -51.33 -58.46
CA ASN A 167 -31.50 -52.43 -59.40
C ASN A 167 -32.88 -53.04 -59.68
N ASN A 168 -33.54 -52.58 -60.76
CA ASN A 168 -34.81 -53.12 -61.25
C ASN A 168 -34.60 -54.57 -61.70
N SER A 169 -34.66 -55.49 -60.74
CA SER A 169 -34.79 -56.92 -60.99
C SER A 169 -36.22 -57.15 -61.49
N LYS A 170 -36.32 -57.56 -62.75
CA LYS A 170 -37.58 -57.93 -63.42
C LYS A 170 -38.32 -58.98 -62.58
N VAL A 171 -39.48 -58.58 -62.03
CA VAL A 171 -40.46 -59.52 -61.46
C VAL A 171 -41.17 -60.19 -62.63
N THR A 172 -40.92 -61.48 -62.84
CA THR A 172 -41.67 -62.35 -63.75
C THR A 172 -43.07 -62.58 -63.19
N ILE A 173 -44.09 -62.03 -63.86
CA ILE A 173 -45.50 -62.35 -63.60
C ILE A 173 -45.89 -63.50 -64.53
N PHE A 174 -46.18 -64.68 -63.96
CA PHE A 174 -46.87 -65.75 -64.67
C PHE A 174 -48.39 -65.53 -64.59
N PRO A 175 -49.13 -65.48 -65.72
CA PRO A 175 -50.58 -65.41 -65.68
C PRO A 175 -51.20 -66.78 -65.38
N ASN A 176 -52.10 -66.83 -64.40
CA ASN A 176 -52.95 -67.99 -64.11
C ASN A 176 -53.82 -68.32 -65.33
N LEU A 177 -53.71 -69.56 -65.80
CA LEU A 177 -54.64 -70.18 -66.75
C LEU A 177 -55.97 -70.43 -66.03
N LYS A 178 -57.07 -70.07 -66.70
CA LYS A 178 -58.44 -70.44 -66.34
C LYS A 178 -58.69 -71.92 -66.61
#